data_AF-A0A948RNY0-F1
#
_entry.id   AF-A0A948RNY0-F1
#
_cell.length_a   1.000
_cell.length_b   1.000
_cell.length_c   1.000
_cell.angle_alpha   90.00
_cell.angle_beta   90.00
_cell.angle_gamma   90.00
#
_symmetry.space_group_name_H-M   'P 1'
#
loop_
_entity.id
_entity.type
_entity.pdbx_description
1 polymer ?
#
loop_
_entity_poly.entity_id
_entity_poly.type
_entity_poly.pdbx_seq_one_letter_code
_entity_poly.pdbx_strand_id
1 'polypeptide(L)' 'MTVHYRTQSFILEKTDLREADQVFTIYAKDFGKLKILGKAIRKIKSKLRPGAELFYLSE' A
#
# COMPACT_ATOMS: atom_id res chain seq x y z
N MET A 1 -10.01 10.74 17.82
CA MET A 1 -9.06 11.57 17.05
C MET A 1 -8.27 10.65 16.13
N THR A 2 -8.35 10.85 14.82
CA THR A 2 -7.53 10.09 13.86
C THR A 2 -6.28 10.91 13.58
N VAL A 3 -5.11 10.32 13.80
CA VAL A 3 -3.83 10.97 13.51
C VAL A 3 -3.39 10.54 12.11
N HIS A 4 -3.19 11.51 11.23
CA HIS A 4 -2.71 11.26 9.87
C HIS A 4 -1.20 11.48 9.83
N TYR A 5 -0.44 10.39 9.71
CA TYR A 5 0.99 10.46 9.48
C TYR A 5 1.24 10.39 7.98
N ARG A 6 1.93 11.40 7.45
CA ARG A 6 2.37 11.45 6.05
C ARG A 6 3.87 11.22 6.02
N THR A 7 4.31 10.22 5.28
CA THR A 7 5.72 9.84 5.23
C THR A 7 6.01 9.14 3.93
N GLN A 8 7.23 9.34 3.43
CA GLN A 8 7.70 8.67 2.24
C GLN A 8 7.80 7.17 2.51
N SER A 9 7.13 6.40 1.66
CA SER A 9 7.04 4.96 1.75
C SER A 9 7.28 4.30 0.39
N PHE A 10 7.85 3.10 0.46
CA PHE A 10 8.29 2.36 -0.70
C PHE A 10 7.70 0.95 -0.70
N ILE A 11 6.99 0.57 -1.76
CA ILE A 11 6.36 -0.75 -1.84
C ILE A 11 7.41 -1.81 -2.21
N LEU A 12 7.69 -2.71 -1.28
CA LEU A 12 8.65 -3.80 -1.44
C LEU A 12 8.01 -5.07 -2.02
N GLU A 13 6.82 -5.40 -1.53
CA GLU A 13 6.13 -6.64 -1.89
C GLU A 13 4.63 -6.39 -1.96
N LYS A 14 3.95 -7.06 -2.90
CA LYS A 14 2.50 -7.14 -2.93
C LYS A 14 2.09 -8.60 -2.98
N THR A 15 1.10 -8.96 -2.18
CA THR A 15 0.55 -10.31 -2.11
C THR A 15 -0.96 -10.25 -2.24
N ASP A 16 -1.51 -10.99 -3.19
CA ASP A 16 -2.95 -11.13 -3.32
C ASP A 16 -3.49 -12.00 -2.18
N LEU A 17 -4.43 -11.46 -1.40
CA LEU A 17 -5.01 -12.17 -0.27
C LEU A 17 -6.40 -12.72 -0.59
N ARG A 18 -7.22 -11.95 -1.34
CA ARG A 18 -8.62 -12.27 -1.66
C ARG A 18 -8.98 -11.80 -3.08
N GLU A 19 -10.25 -11.91 -3.45
CA GLU A 19 -10.75 -11.48 -4.77
C GLU A 19 -10.37 -10.03 -5.12
N ALA A 20 -10.52 -9.10 -4.17
CA ALA A 20 -10.24 -7.69 -4.39
C ALA A 20 -9.21 -7.09 -3.43
N ASP A 21 -8.77 -7.84 -2.41
CA ASP A 21 -7.87 -7.35 -1.37
C ASP A 21 -6.43 -7.81 -1.62
N GLN A 22 -5.49 -6.89 -1.40
CA GLN A 22 -4.05 -7.13 -1.54
C GLN A 22 -3.34 -6.66 -0.28
N VAL A 23 -2.36 -7.43 0.18
CA VAL A 23 -1.44 -7.04 1.24
C VAL A 23 -0.21 -6.43 0.60
N PHE A 24 0.20 -5.26 1.08
CA PHE A 24 1.43 -4.60 0.65
C PHE A 24 2.41 -4.55 1.81
N THR A 25 3.63 -4.97 1.54
CA THR A 25 4.76 -4.72 2.41
C THR A 25 5.40 -3.42 1.95
N ILE A 26 5.27 -2.36 2.75
CA ILE A 26 5.87 -1.07 2.49
C ILE A 26 7.03 -0.81 3.44
N TYR A 27 8.01 -0.05 3.01
CA TYR A 27 9.06 0.48 3.85
C TYR A 27 8.85 1.99 3.97
N ALA A 28 8.37 2.44 5.11
CA ALA A 28 8.28 3.85 5.46
C ALA A 28 9.62 4.33 5.99
N LYS A 29 10.05 5.52 5.59
CA LYS A 29 11.31 6.11 6.06
C LYS A 29 11.33 6.33 7.57
N ASP A 30 10.19 6.73 8.13
CA ASP A 30 10.06 7.08 9.56
C ASP A 30 9.72 5.87 10.44
N PHE A 31 8.96 4.91 9.92
CA PHE A 31 8.42 3.78 10.68
C PHE A 31 9.04 2.41 10.31
N GLY A 32 9.94 2.37 9.33
CA GLY A 32 10.56 1.14 8.84
C GLY A 32 9.61 0.26 8.02
N LYS A 33 9.75 -1.06 8.14
CA LYS A 33 8.97 -2.04 7.36
C LYS A 33 7.58 -2.23 7.98
N LEU A 34 6.53 -1.91 7.23
CA LEU A 34 5.14 -2.15 7.59
C LEU A 34 4.44 -3.09 6.59
N LYS A 35 3.51 -3.89 7.10
CA LYS A 35 2.53 -4.62 6.28
C LYS A 35 1.19 -3.93 6.39
N ILE A 36 0.62 -3.54 5.25
CA ILE A 36 -0.68 -2.90 5.15
C ILE A 36 -1.63 -3.77 4.32
N LEU A 37 -2.91 -3.78 4.68
CA LEU A 37 -3.96 -4.43 3.91
C LEU A 37 -4.66 -3.38 3.04
N GLY A 38 -4.42 -3.42 1.74
CA GLY A 38 -5.15 -2.64 0.76
C GLY A 38 -6.47 -3.33 0.43
N LYS A 39 -7.57 -2.80 0.97
CA LYS A 39 -8.90 -3.30 0.66
C LYS A 39 -9.37 -2.86 -0.72
N ALA A 40 -9.99 -3.77 -1.46
CA ALA A 40 -10.60 -3.49 -2.77
C ALA A 40 -9.68 -2.85 -3.84
N ILE A 41 -8.36 -3.07 -3.75
CA ILE A 41 -7.37 -2.48 -4.68
C ILE A 41 -7.53 -3.04 -6.10
N ARG A 42 -7.87 -4.33 -6.27
CA ARG A 42 -7.99 -4.96 -7.60
C ARG A 42 -9.27 -4.59 -8.35
N LYS A 43 -10.20 -3.84 -7.75
CA LYS A 43 -11.40 -3.37 -8.47
C LYS A 43 -10.97 -2.52 -9.67
N ILE A 44 -11.58 -2.76 -10.84
CA ILE A 44 -11.26 -2.05 -12.09
C ILE A 44 -11.41 -0.52 -11.94
N LYS A 45 -12.36 -0.07 -11.11
CA LYS A 45 -12.59 1.35 -10.77
C LYS A 45 -11.65 1.92 -9.69
N SER A 46 -10.71 1.14 -9.15
CA SER A 46 -9.86 1.60 -8.05
C SER A 46 -8.79 2.58 -8.53
N LYS A 47 -8.85 3.83 -8.04
CA LYS A 47 -7.82 4.85 -8.29
C LYS A 47 -6.48 4.54 -7.60
N LEU A 48 -6.50 3.65 -6.61
CA LEU A 48 -5.32 3.24 -5.85
C LEU A 48 -4.56 2.11 -6.53
N ARG A 49 -5.14 1.47 -7.56
CA ARG A 49 -4.52 0.38 -8.30
C ARG A 49 -3.19 0.75 -8.97
N PRO A 50 -3.07 1.88 -9.73
CA PRO A 50 -1.80 2.28 -10.32
C PRO A 50 -0.76 2.75 -9.29
N GLY A 51 -1.19 3.30 -8.16
CA GLY A 51 -0.27 3.73 -7.08
C GLY A 51 0.20 2.60 -6.16
N ALA A 52 -0.39 1.41 -6.29
CA ALA A 52 -0.06 0.22 -5.49
C ALA A 52 0.86 -0.75 -6.25
N GLU A 53 1.75 -0.20 -7.07
CA GLU A 53 2.69 -0.96 -7.89
C GLU A 53 3.99 -1.27 -7.15
N LEU A 54 4.68 -2.33 -7.56
CA LEU A 54 5.92 -2.76 -6.92
C LEU A 54 7.02 -1.73 -7.18
N PHE A 55 7.81 -1.37 -6.17
CA PHE A 55 8.84 -0.34 -6.24
C PHE A 55 8.33 1.09 -6.49
N TYR A 56 7.04 1.34 -6.27
CA TYR A 56 6.50 2.69 -6.34
C TYR A 56 6.85 3.46 -5.04
N LEU A 57 7.45 4.63 -5.20
CA LEU A 57 7.74 5.58 -4.12
C LEU A 57 6.56 6.54 -4.00
N SER A 58 5.94 6.60 -2.82
CA SER A 58 4.81 7.51 -2.54
C SER A 58 4.97 8.21 -1.20
N GLU A 59 4.41 9.41 -1.10
CA GLU A 59 4.47 10.30 0.07
C GLU A 59 3.08 10.54 0.71
#